data_AF-A0A930UTN2-F1
#
_entry.id   AF-A0A930UTN2-F1
#
_cell.length_a   1.000
_cell.length_b   1.000
_cell.length_c   1.000
_cell.angle_alpha   90.00
_cell.angle_beta   90.00
_cell.angle_gamma   90.00
#
_symmetry.space_group_name_H-M   'P 1'
#
loop_
_entity.id
_entity.type
_entity.pdbx_description
1 polymer ?
#
loop_
_entity_poly.entity_id
_entity_poly.type
_entity_poly.pdbx_seq_one_letter_code
_entity_poly.pdbx_strand_id
1 'polypeptide(L)'
;MRAMENRFPLDLFLDKTVPFFIHIPSTIKANLAIDFNPYRLGSHKDIMPTLFALSLSDCEYWHLAGRNLLSNQAENKFNFAFNETVFITPDAVYDLHSENIVKYQWNKQNGETEKQLEIGEEEAKEIRSYSELLYWQINYQVEGIKE
;
A
#
# COMPACT_ATOMS: atom_id res chain seq x y z
N MET A 1 -7.50 8.27 17.13
CA MET A 1 -8.06 9.42 16.38
C MET A 1 -7.28 10.66 16.78
N ARG A 2 -6.23 11.04 16.03
CA ARG A 2 -5.61 12.38 16.16
C ARG A 2 -6.50 13.36 15.39
N ALA A 3 -7.69 13.62 15.92
CA ALA A 3 -8.56 14.67 15.44
C ALA A 3 -8.47 15.82 16.45
N MET A 4 -7.52 16.73 16.23
CA MET A 4 -7.61 18.08 16.80
C MET A 4 -7.25 19.15 15.77
N GLU A 5 -6.43 18.86 14.76
CA GLU A 5 -6.30 19.69 13.55
C GLU A 5 -5.62 18.84 12.46
N ASN A 6 -6.21 18.72 11.27
CA ASN A 6 -5.56 18.05 10.14
C ASN A 6 -4.75 19.10 9.38
N ARG A 7 -3.41 19.00 9.44
CA ARG A 7 -2.54 19.95 8.73
C ARG A 7 -2.32 19.43 7.33
N PHE A 8 -3.25 19.69 6.42
CA PHE A 8 -3.04 19.36 5.01
C PHE A 8 -2.06 20.34 4.35
N PRO A 9 -1.09 19.90 3.51
CA PRO A 9 -0.78 18.51 3.15
C PRO A 9 0.18 17.80 4.12
N LEU A 10 0.74 18.50 5.11
CA LEU A 10 1.76 17.99 6.06
C LEU A 10 1.43 16.60 6.64
N ASP A 11 0.18 16.37 7.06
CA ASP A 11 -0.29 15.13 7.68
C ASP A 11 -0.90 14.13 6.67
N LEU A 12 -0.77 14.35 5.35
CA LEU A 12 -1.45 13.58 4.29
C LEU A 12 -1.30 12.06 4.45
N PHE A 13 -0.08 11.57 4.65
CA PHE A 13 0.18 10.14 4.87
C PHE A 13 -0.22 9.69 6.28
N LEU A 14 0.07 10.51 7.29
CA LEU A 14 -0.18 10.20 8.70
C LEU A 14 -1.67 10.03 9.01
N ASP A 15 -2.53 10.82 8.36
CA ASP A 15 -3.99 10.74 8.49
C ASP A 15 -4.56 9.40 8.01
N LYS A 16 -3.85 8.70 7.10
CA LYS A 16 -4.25 7.39 6.57
C LYS A 16 -3.56 6.22 7.25
N THR A 17 -2.62 6.49 8.16
CA THR A 17 -1.85 5.45 8.84
C THR A 17 -2.70 4.80 9.94
N VAL A 18 -2.74 3.47 9.93
CA VAL A 18 -3.45 2.66 10.93
C VAL A 18 -2.50 1.65 11.58
N PRO A 19 -2.69 1.29 12.86
CA PRO A 19 -1.92 0.23 13.47
C PRO A 19 -2.22 -1.12 12.81
N PHE A 20 -1.17 -1.89 12.51
CA PHE A 20 -1.28 -3.24 11.95
C PHE A 20 -0.41 -4.21 12.75
N PHE A 21 -1.03 -5.30 13.23
CA PHE A 21 -0.37 -6.31 14.04
C PHE A 21 -0.73 -7.71 13.53
N ILE A 22 0.26 -8.60 13.45
CA ILE A 22 0.07 -10.02 13.15
C ILE A 22 0.66 -10.83 14.29
N HIS A 23 -0.14 -11.74 14.85
CA HIS A 23 0.35 -12.77 15.75
C HIS A 23 0.51 -14.08 14.99
N ILE A 24 1.71 -14.68 15.06
CA ILE A 24 2.01 -15.97 14.43
C ILE A 24 2.37 -16.97 15.55
N PRO A 25 1.65 -18.10 15.66
CA PRO A 25 2.01 -19.16 16.60
C PRO A 25 3.46 -19.61 16.41
N SER A 26 4.20 -19.81 17.51
CA SER A 26 5.63 -20.17 17.48
C SER A 26 5.91 -21.42 16.64
N THR A 27 4.98 -22.38 16.62
CA THR A 27 5.06 -23.61 15.81
C THR A 27 5.07 -23.33 14.31
N ILE A 28 4.29 -22.35 13.85
CA ILE A 28 4.28 -21.93 12.45
C ILE A 28 5.52 -21.06 12.17
N LYS A 29 5.80 -20.10 13.05
CA LYS A 29 6.92 -19.15 12.89
C LYS A 29 8.28 -19.86 12.75
N ALA A 30 8.49 -20.97 13.46
CA ALA A 30 9.73 -21.74 13.40
C ALA A 30 10.03 -22.34 12.01
N ASN A 31 9.00 -22.51 11.17
CA ASN A 31 9.11 -23.11 9.85
C ASN A 31 9.10 -22.08 8.71
N LEU A 32 9.08 -20.79 9.02
CA LEU A 32 8.96 -19.71 8.04
C LEU A 32 10.14 -18.74 8.12
N ALA A 33 10.62 -18.30 6.96
CA ALA A 33 11.61 -17.23 6.86
C ALA A 33 10.91 -15.86 7.03
N ILE A 34 10.61 -15.47 8.27
CA ILE A 34 9.96 -14.20 8.59
C ILE A 34 10.98 -13.05 8.60
N ASP A 35 10.77 -12.07 7.73
CA ASP A 35 11.49 -10.79 7.68
C ASP A 35 10.55 -9.64 8.10
N PHE A 36 10.53 -9.34 9.40
CA PHE A 36 9.73 -8.24 9.94
C PHE A 36 10.50 -6.93 9.94
N ASN A 37 9.95 -5.91 9.28
CA ASN A 37 10.43 -4.53 9.32
C ASN A 37 9.27 -3.58 9.68
N PRO A 38 9.29 -2.89 10.84
CA PRO A 38 8.21 -2.01 11.27
C PRO A 38 8.05 -0.75 10.40
N TYR A 39 9.05 -0.41 9.57
CA TYR A 39 9.03 0.73 8.65
C TYR A 39 8.67 0.32 7.22
N ARG A 40 8.30 -0.95 6.99
CA ARG A 40 7.89 -1.42 5.67
C ARG A 40 6.56 -0.79 5.29
N LEU A 41 6.53 -0.09 4.16
CA LEU A 41 5.29 0.42 3.58
C LEU A 41 4.34 -0.75 3.28
N GLY A 42 3.10 -0.60 3.69
CA GLY A 42 2.04 -1.56 3.44
C GLY A 42 0.68 -0.89 3.49
N SER A 43 -0.28 -1.49 2.81
CA SER A 43 -1.69 -1.09 2.84
C SER A 43 -2.59 -2.32 2.80
N HIS A 44 -3.90 -2.12 2.69
CA HIS A 44 -4.87 -3.21 2.67
C HIS A 44 -4.60 -4.25 1.58
N LYS A 45 -4.05 -3.84 0.43
CA LYS A 45 -3.66 -4.77 -0.66
C LYS A 45 -2.66 -5.85 -0.21
N ASP A 46 -1.86 -5.57 0.82
CA ASP A 46 -0.77 -6.44 1.28
C ASP A 46 -1.20 -7.42 2.37
N ILE A 47 -2.39 -7.23 2.96
CA ILE A 47 -2.88 -8.07 4.05
C ILE A 47 -3.09 -9.51 3.58
N MET A 48 -3.86 -9.72 2.52
CA MET A 48 -4.18 -11.07 2.03
C MET A 48 -2.94 -11.83 1.55
N PRO A 49 -2.05 -11.26 0.71
CA PRO A 49 -0.82 -11.94 0.32
C PRO A 49 0.08 -12.30 1.51
N THR A 50 0.11 -11.45 2.55
CA THR A 50 0.84 -11.73 3.79
C THR A 50 0.23 -12.90 4.55
N LEU A 51 -1.09 -12.92 4.75
CA LEU A 51 -1.77 -14.00 5.46
C LEU A 51 -1.71 -15.32 4.70
N PHE A 52 -1.91 -15.29 3.38
CA PHE A 52 -1.87 -16.49 2.54
C PHE A 52 -0.49 -17.14 2.56
N ALA A 53 0.58 -16.35 2.54
CA ALA A 53 1.93 -16.88 2.70
C ALA A 53 2.18 -17.56 4.07
N LEU A 54 1.37 -17.26 5.09
CA LEU A 54 1.45 -17.89 6.41
C LEU A 54 0.55 -19.13 6.55
N SER A 55 -0.51 -19.26 5.73
CA SER A 55 -1.58 -20.25 5.95
C SER A 55 -1.89 -21.16 4.76
N LEU A 56 -1.48 -20.78 3.54
CA LEU A 56 -1.81 -21.46 2.28
C LEU A 56 -0.54 -21.60 1.43
N SER A 57 0.22 -22.69 1.62
CA SER A 57 1.50 -22.89 0.91
C SER A 57 1.35 -23.11 -0.60
N ASP A 58 0.18 -23.55 -1.07
CA ASP A 58 0.00 -24.06 -2.44
C ASP A 58 -1.30 -23.58 -3.10
N CYS A 59 -1.59 -22.28 -3.01
CA CYS A 59 -2.77 -21.67 -3.63
C CYS A 59 -2.36 -20.54 -4.59
N GLU A 60 -2.93 -20.56 -5.80
CA GLU A 60 -2.84 -19.44 -6.73
C GLU A 60 -3.97 -18.44 -6.44
N TYR A 61 -3.63 -17.16 -6.40
CA TYR A 61 -4.59 -16.08 -6.15
C TYR A 61 -4.15 -14.78 -6.83
N TRP A 62 -5.12 -13.92 -7.14
CA TRP A 62 -4.84 -12.58 -7.62
C TRP A 62 -4.52 -11.67 -6.45
N HIS A 63 -3.27 -11.19 -6.40
CA HIS A 63 -2.79 -10.34 -5.32
C HIS A 63 -2.89 -8.84 -5.63
N LEU A 64 -3.23 -8.45 -6.87
CA LEU A 64 -3.44 -7.05 -7.30
C LEU A 64 -2.36 -6.08 -6.80
N ALA A 65 -1.10 -6.36 -7.18
CA ALA A 65 0.09 -5.64 -6.72
C ALA A 65 0.32 -5.64 -5.19
N GLY A 66 -0.43 -6.44 -4.43
CA GLY A 66 -0.15 -6.75 -3.04
C GLY A 66 1.08 -7.63 -2.89
N ARG A 67 1.75 -7.53 -1.75
CA ARG A 67 2.95 -8.33 -1.44
C ARG A 67 2.91 -8.87 -0.02
N ASN A 68 3.63 -9.95 0.23
CA ASN A 68 3.87 -10.45 1.57
C ASN A 68 4.80 -9.48 2.33
N LEU A 69 4.29 -8.80 3.36
CA LEU A 69 5.04 -7.84 4.19
C LEU A 69 6.08 -8.50 5.09
N LEU A 70 6.04 -9.82 5.26
CA LEU A 70 6.95 -10.61 6.07
C LEU A 70 8.02 -11.32 5.24
N SER A 71 8.13 -11.00 3.94
CA SER A 71 9.10 -11.60 3.02
C SER A 71 10.13 -10.59 2.54
N ASN A 72 11.40 -11.01 2.44
CA ASN A 72 12.45 -10.25 1.79
C ASN A 72 12.53 -10.47 0.26
N GLN A 73 11.71 -11.36 -0.29
CA GLN A 73 11.69 -11.71 -1.72
C GLN A 73 10.63 -10.95 -2.53
N ALA A 74 9.89 -10.03 -1.90
CA ALA A 74 8.83 -9.30 -2.60
C ALA A 74 9.42 -8.37 -3.68
N GLU A 75 8.81 -8.38 -4.87
CA GLU A 75 9.23 -7.52 -5.97
C GLU A 75 9.12 -6.03 -5.60
N ASN A 76 10.17 -5.26 -5.91
CA ASN A 76 10.24 -3.83 -5.58
C ASN A 76 9.15 -3.00 -6.26
N LYS A 77 8.66 -3.40 -7.44
CA LYS A 77 7.58 -2.71 -8.14
C LYS A 77 6.25 -2.69 -7.37
N PHE A 78 6.09 -3.58 -6.39
CA PHE A 78 4.92 -3.64 -5.50
C PHE A 78 5.16 -2.98 -4.15
N ASN A 79 6.31 -2.32 -3.98
CA ASN A 79 6.68 -1.57 -2.79
C ASN A 79 6.00 -0.20 -2.76
N PHE A 80 4.68 -0.19 -2.64
CA PHE A 80 3.89 1.01 -2.43
C PHE A 80 2.74 0.70 -1.48
N ALA A 81 2.21 1.73 -0.85
CA ALA A 81 0.96 1.66 -0.10
C ALA A 81 -0.06 2.59 -0.75
N PHE A 82 -1.33 2.19 -0.66
CA PHE A 82 -2.42 2.87 -1.34
C PHE A 82 -3.66 2.95 -0.46
N ASN A 83 -4.33 4.09 -0.52
CA ASN A 83 -5.75 4.24 -0.25
C ASN A 83 -6.36 5.16 -1.33
N GLU A 84 -7.68 5.30 -1.35
CA GLU A 84 -8.40 6.05 -2.40
C GLU A 84 -7.96 7.52 -2.56
N THR A 85 -7.33 8.11 -1.54
CA THR A 85 -6.92 9.52 -1.55
C THR A 85 -5.41 9.72 -1.51
N VAL A 86 -4.62 8.68 -1.23
CA VAL A 86 -3.15 8.77 -1.05
C VAL A 86 -2.48 7.54 -1.65
N PHE A 87 -1.49 7.78 -2.49
CA PHE A 87 -0.51 6.77 -2.90
C PHE A 87 0.83 7.11 -2.25
N ILE A 88 1.62 6.13 -1.86
CA ILE A 88 2.96 6.36 -1.31
C ILE A 88 3.95 5.30 -1.78
N THR A 89 5.11 5.76 -2.23
CA THR A 89 6.27 4.92 -2.55
C THR A 89 7.38 5.18 -1.53
N PRO A 90 8.51 4.43 -1.57
CA PRO A 90 9.66 4.75 -0.74
C PRO A 90 10.23 6.15 -1.00
N ASP A 91 9.85 6.81 -2.09
CA ASP A 91 10.44 8.07 -2.53
C ASP A 91 9.53 9.28 -2.35
N ALA A 92 8.20 9.11 -2.39
CA ALA A 92 7.26 10.23 -2.34
C ALA A 92 5.85 9.85 -1.85
N VAL A 93 5.11 10.87 -1.40
CA VAL A 93 3.67 10.80 -1.10
C VAL A 93 2.90 11.50 -2.22
N TYR A 94 1.76 10.94 -2.63
CA TYR A 94 0.91 11.45 -3.69
C TYR A 94 -0.47 11.73 -3.14
N ASP A 95 -0.95 12.96 -3.32
CA ASP A 95 -2.35 13.32 -3.11
C ASP A 95 -3.17 12.93 -4.34
N LEU A 96 -4.18 12.08 -4.13
CA LEU A 96 -5.14 11.66 -5.16
C LEU A 96 -6.52 12.30 -4.97
N HIS A 97 -6.73 13.07 -3.90
CA HIS A 97 -8.00 13.76 -3.66
C HIS A 97 -8.19 14.95 -4.62
N SER A 98 -7.09 15.60 -4.99
CA SER A 98 -7.08 16.72 -5.94
C SER A 98 -7.41 16.26 -7.37
N GLU A 99 -7.95 17.16 -8.20
CA GLU A 99 -8.27 16.88 -9.62
C GLU A 99 -7.05 16.35 -10.40
N ASN A 100 -5.87 16.85 -10.05
CA ASN A 100 -4.58 16.38 -10.54
C ASN A 100 -3.80 15.72 -9.40
N ILE A 101 -3.04 14.67 -9.72
CA ILE A 101 -2.16 14.01 -8.75
C ILE A 101 -1.06 14.99 -8.34
N VAL A 102 -0.94 15.26 -7.04
CA VAL A 102 0.11 16.13 -6.50
C VAL A 102 1.14 15.30 -5.77
N LYS A 103 2.42 15.44 -6.15
CA LYS A 103 3.53 14.74 -5.52
C LYS A 103 4.19 15.60 -4.45
N TYR A 104 4.45 15.01 -3.30
CA TYR A 104 5.18 15.61 -2.20
C TYR A 104 6.39 14.77 -1.80
N GLN A 105 7.46 15.43 -1.38
CA GLN A 105 8.60 14.77 -0.74
C GLN A 105 8.15 14.14 0.59
N TRP A 106 8.55 12.89 0.83
CA TRP A 106 8.24 12.18 2.07
C TRP A 106 9.36 12.28 3.10
N ASN A 107 9.06 12.79 4.29
CA ASN A 107 9.98 12.73 5.41
C ASN A 107 9.80 11.42 6.19
N LYS A 108 10.74 10.48 6.03
CA LYS A 108 10.67 9.15 6.67
C LYS A 108 10.87 9.18 8.19
N GLN A 109 11.41 10.27 8.75
CA GLN A 109 11.71 10.36 10.18
C GLN A 109 10.46 10.70 10.99
N ASN A 110 9.61 11.58 10.49
CA ASN A 110 8.38 12.00 11.17
C ASN A 110 7.09 11.58 10.44
N GLY A 111 7.19 11.09 9.20
CA GLY A 111 6.08 10.64 8.36
C GLY A 111 5.33 11.76 7.65
N GLU A 112 5.76 13.01 7.79
CA GLU A 112 5.11 14.19 7.22
C GLU A 112 5.51 14.41 5.75
N THR A 113 4.71 15.18 5.02
CA THR A 113 5.08 15.68 3.70
C THR A 113 5.86 16.98 3.79
N GLU A 114 6.83 17.19 2.91
CA GLU A 114 7.58 18.44 2.85
C GLU A 114 7.16 19.26 1.62
N LYS A 115 8.10 19.56 0.73
CA LYS A 115 7.84 20.36 -0.47
C LYS A 115 7.10 19.55 -1.55
N GLN A 116 6.30 20.25 -2.34
CA GLN A 116 5.75 19.73 -3.58
C GLN A 116 6.88 19.46 -4.60
N LEU A 117 6.73 18.38 -5.35
CA LEU A 117 7.65 17.95 -6.40
C LEU A 117 6.91 17.90 -7.73
N GLU A 118 7.67 17.93 -8.83
CA GLU A 118 7.12 17.62 -10.14
C GLU A 118 6.80 16.13 -10.25
N ILE A 119 5.65 15.82 -10.83
CA ILE A 119 5.23 14.46 -11.16
C ILE A 119 5.47 14.20 -12.64
N GLY A 120 6.10 13.06 -12.95
CA GLY A 120 6.28 12.62 -14.34
C GLY A 120 4.98 12.06 -14.92
N GLU A 121 4.80 12.18 -16.24
CA GLU A 121 3.60 11.65 -16.93
C GLU A 121 3.43 10.15 -16.72
N GLU A 122 4.52 9.37 -16.80
CA GLU A 122 4.46 7.91 -16.62
C GLU A 122 4.08 7.53 -15.19
N GLU A 123 4.62 8.24 -14.20
CA GLU A 123 4.32 8.02 -12.78
C GLU A 123 2.84 8.30 -12.47
N ALA A 124 2.31 9.42 -13.01
CA ALA A 124 0.89 9.74 -12.90
C ALA A 124 0.01 8.67 -13.59
N LYS A 125 0.45 8.17 -14.75
CA LYS A 125 -0.25 7.12 -15.49
C LYS A 125 -0.26 5.79 -14.76
N GLU A 126 0.85 5.37 -14.16
CA GLU A 126 0.94 4.14 -13.37
C GLU A 126 -0.02 4.18 -12.18
N ILE A 127 -0.06 5.30 -11.43
CA ILE A 127 -0.95 5.48 -10.28
C ILE A 127 -2.43 5.42 -10.70
N ARG A 128 -2.80 6.09 -11.81
CA ARG A 128 -4.16 6.03 -12.35
C ARG A 128 -4.52 4.61 -12.82
N SER A 129 -3.62 3.96 -13.56
CA SER A 129 -3.84 2.60 -14.07
C SER A 129 -4.03 1.58 -12.94
N TYR A 130 -3.29 1.71 -11.84
CA TYR A 130 -3.49 0.86 -10.67
C TYR A 130 -4.89 1.05 -10.06
N SER A 131 -5.32 2.30 -9.91
CA SER A 131 -6.64 2.62 -9.37
C SER A 131 -7.77 2.04 -10.24
N GLU A 132 -7.66 2.21 -11.55
CA GLU A 132 -8.61 1.63 -12.53
C GLU A 132 -8.62 0.10 -12.48
N LEU A 133 -7.45 -0.54 -12.42
CA LEU A 133 -7.35 -2.00 -12.34
C LEU A 133 -7.97 -2.53 -11.03
N LEU A 134 -7.78 -1.84 -9.91
CA LEU A 134 -8.40 -2.20 -8.64
C LEU A 134 -9.92 -2.20 -8.72
N TYR A 135 -10.51 -1.11 -9.21
CA TYR A 135 -11.96 -1.02 -9.36
C TYR A 135 -12.50 -2.02 -10.38
N TRP A 136 -11.78 -2.26 -11.48
CA TRP A 136 -12.12 -3.31 -12.42
C TRP A 136 -12.18 -4.68 -11.76
N GLN A 137 -11.16 -5.05 -10.97
CA GLN A 137 -11.13 -6.34 -10.28
C GLN A 137 -12.25 -6.46 -9.24
N ILE A 138 -12.52 -5.41 -8.47
CA ILE A 138 -13.63 -5.39 -7.51
C ILE A 138 -14.95 -5.64 -8.24
N ASN A 139 -15.21 -4.91 -9.32
CA ASN A 139 -16.43 -5.06 -10.11
C ASN A 139 -16.55 -6.47 -10.72
N TYR A 140 -15.44 -7.01 -11.23
CA TYR A 140 -15.38 -8.39 -11.72
C TYR A 140 -15.74 -9.41 -10.62
N GLN A 141 -15.26 -9.22 -9.39
CA GLN A 141 -15.54 -10.13 -8.29
C GLN A 141 -17.00 -10.04 -7.79
N VAL A 142 -17.65 -8.88 -7.93
CA VAL A 142 -19.04 -8.66 -7.48
C VAL A 142 -20.05 -9.13 -8.53
N GLU A 143 -19.87 -8.74 -9.80
CA GLU A 143 -20.87 -8.94 -10.86
C GLU A 143 -20.48 -10.03 -11.87
N GLY A 144 -19.23 -10.52 -11.84
CA GLY A 144 -18.67 -11.36 -12.90
C GLY A 144 -18.36 -10.58 -14.20
N ILE A 145 -18.10 -11.30 -15.30
CA ILE A 145 -18.04 -10.71 -16.64
C ILE A 145 -19.45 -10.72 -17.21
N LYS A 146 -19.98 -9.54 -17.54
CA LYS A 146 -21.14 -9.46 -18.45
C LYS A 146 -20.59 -9.64 -19.86
N GLU A 147 -20.92 -10.78 -20.47
CA GLU A 147 -20.62 -11.08 -21.89
C GLU A 147 -21.30 -10.09 -22.84
#